data_AF-A0A3E0TYL5-F1
#
_entry.id   AF-A0A3E0TYL5-F1
#
_cell.length_a   1.000
_cell.length_b   1.000
_cell.length_c   1.000
_cell.angle_alpha   90.00
_cell.angle_beta   90.00
_cell.angle_gamma   90.00
#
_symmetry.space_group_name_H-M   'P 1'
#
loop_
_entity.id
_entity.type
_entity.pdbx_description
1 polymer ?
#
loop_
_entity_poly.entity_id
_entity_poly.type
_entity_poly.pdbx_seq_one_letter_code
_entity_poly.pdbx_strand_id
1 'polypeptide(L)'
;MNVAKKESKQGTIRALSEAKILEAAQEEFILQGFKGATVQSIADRAGLPKANILYYFKNKDNIYHAVLERTLDMWDEGIGDIDPQDGPAAAIEKFIASKVRMSFQHPGASKIYAMEIIQGAQHLKDFARTYLRKWVREKAALFQHWIDSGQMADINPYHLIFAIWSTTQHYADFETQILTVMNQADYEEEDEQQVIAFLTDFVLRGCGLK
;
A
#
# COMPACT_ATOMS: atom_id res chain seq x y z
N MET A 1 -25.59 25.11 -19.35
CA MET A 1 -25.70 24.13 -18.23
C MET A 1 -25.60 22.64 -18.64
N ASN A 2 -25.76 22.24 -19.91
CA ASN A 2 -25.77 20.80 -20.30
C ASN A 2 -24.40 20.18 -20.66
N VAL A 3 -23.38 20.97 -20.99
CA VAL A 3 -22.06 20.46 -21.43
C VAL A 3 -21.22 20.00 -20.23
N ALA A 4 -21.09 20.84 -19.19
CA ALA A 4 -20.36 20.49 -17.96
C ALA A 4 -20.93 19.26 -17.23
N LYS A 5 -22.25 19.07 -17.27
CA LYS A 5 -22.91 17.89 -16.66
C LYS A 5 -22.61 16.60 -17.44
N LYS A 6 -22.46 16.69 -18.76
CA LYS A 6 -22.15 15.56 -19.66
C LYS A 6 -20.66 15.18 -19.60
N GLU A 7 -19.77 16.17 -19.52
CA GLU A 7 -18.33 15.97 -19.30
C GLU A 7 -18.05 15.33 -17.93
N SER A 8 -18.72 15.78 -16.85
CA SER A 8 -18.56 15.16 -15.54
C SER A 8 -18.99 13.68 -15.55
N LYS A 9 -20.10 13.35 -16.22
CA LYS A 9 -20.61 11.98 -16.32
C LYS A 9 -19.70 11.08 -17.16
N GLN A 10 -19.11 11.61 -18.23
CA GLN A 10 -18.12 10.89 -19.05
C GLN A 10 -16.81 10.65 -18.29
N GLY A 11 -16.35 11.64 -17.51
CA GLY A 11 -15.20 11.49 -16.62
C GLY A 11 -15.43 10.40 -15.56
N THR A 12 -16.61 10.37 -14.94
CA THR A 12 -16.97 9.32 -13.96
C THR A 12 -17.00 7.93 -14.58
N ILE A 13 -17.58 7.75 -15.76
CA ILE A 13 -17.61 6.44 -16.44
C ILE A 13 -16.20 5.99 -16.82
N ARG A 14 -15.34 6.94 -17.24
CA ARG A 14 -13.94 6.66 -17.55
C ARG A 14 -13.19 6.14 -16.32
N ALA A 15 -13.29 6.85 -15.20
CA ALA A 15 -12.63 6.48 -13.96
C ALA A 15 -13.10 5.11 -13.43
N LEU A 16 -14.41 4.81 -13.51
CA LEU A 16 -14.95 3.51 -13.13
C LEU A 16 -14.39 2.37 -13.98
N SER A 17 -14.28 2.57 -15.30
CA SER A 17 -13.68 1.58 -16.20
C SER A 17 -12.19 1.40 -15.91
N GLU A 18 -11.44 2.48 -15.68
CA GLU A 18 -10.02 2.41 -15.31
C GLU A 18 -9.82 1.65 -14.00
N ALA A 19 -10.61 1.96 -12.97
CA ALA A 19 -10.57 1.27 -11.68
C ALA A 19 -10.83 -0.24 -11.82
N LYS A 20 -11.86 -0.62 -12.61
CA LYS A 20 -12.19 -2.02 -12.90
C LYS A 20 -11.05 -2.75 -13.62
N ILE A 21 -10.40 -2.09 -14.57
CA ILE A 21 -9.27 -2.66 -15.31
C ILE A 21 -8.07 -2.86 -14.36
N LEU A 22 -7.79 -1.89 -13.50
CA LEU A 22 -6.66 -1.96 -12.56
C LEU A 22 -6.87 -3.04 -11.50
N GLU A 23 -8.10 -3.22 -11.00
CA GLU A 23 -8.45 -4.30 -10.06
C GLU A 23 -8.25 -5.68 -10.71
N ALA A 24 -8.80 -5.89 -11.91
CA ALA A 24 -8.58 -7.12 -12.66
C ALA A 24 -7.10 -7.36 -12.98
N ALA A 25 -6.37 -6.30 -13.34
CA ALA A 25 -4.95 -6.40 -13.63
C ALA A 25 -4.14 -6.79 -12.39
N GLN A 26 -4.43 -6.19 -11.23
CA GLN A 26 -3.80 -6.50 -9.97
C GLN A 26 -3.95 -7.99 -9.62
N GLU A 27 -5.16 -8.53 -9.69
CA GLU A 27 -5.41 -9.94 -9.45
C GLU A 27 -4.62 -10.85 -10.41
N GLU A 28 -4.63 -10.53 -11.71
CA GLU A 28 -3.87 -11.29 -12.71
C GLU A 28 -2.36 -11.25 -12.44
N PHE A 29 -1.83 -10.09 -12.06
CA PHE A 29 -0.41 -9.93 -11.74
C PHE A 29 -0.01 -10.67 -10.47
N ILE A 30 -0.86 -10.71 -9.44
CA ILE A 30 -0.61 -11.50 -8.24
C ILE A 30 -0.61 -13.00 -8.56
N LEU A 31 -1.54 -13.46 -9.38
CA LEU A 31 -1.70 -14.88 -9.70
C LEU A 31 -0.64 -15.41 -10.67
N GLN A 32 -0.29 -14.62 -11.69
CA GLN A 32 0.55 -15.08 -12.81
C GLN A 32 1.93 -14.41 -12.86
N GLY A 33 2.17 -13.41 -12.01
CA GLY A 33 3.32 -12.52 -12.12
C GLY A 33 3.27 -11.63 -13.37
N PHE A 34 4.16 -10.64 -13.43
CA PHE A 34 4.25 -9.73 -14.58
C PHE A 34 4.48 -10.48 -15.91
N LYS A 35 5.35 -11.51 -15.91
CA LYS A 35 5.69 -12.27 -17.12
C LYS A 35 4.53 -13.15 -17.61
N GLY A 36 3.81 -13.81 -16.70
CA GLY A 36 2.72 -14.72 -17.04
C GLY A 36 1.42 -14.02 -17.41
N ALA A 37 1.13 -12.87 -16.79
CA ALA A 37 -0.06 -12.09 -17.09
C ALA A 37 -0.05 -11.56 -18.54
N THR A 38 -1.21 -11.57 -19.18
CA THR A 38 -1.39 -11.04 -20.55
C THR A 38 -2.49 -9.99 -20.58
N VAL A 39 -2.45 -9.07 -21.54
CA VAL A 39 -3.55 -8.11 -21.73
C VAL A 39 -4.88 -8.83 -22.02
N GLN A 40 -4.84 -10.02 -22.62
CA GLN A 40 -6.04 -10.82 -22.85
C GLN A 40 -6.61 -11.37 -21.54
N SER A 41 -5.80 -11.96 -20.66
CA SER A 41 -6.29 -12.49 -19.39
C SER A 41 -6.83 -11.39 -18.46
N ILE A 42 -6.22 -10.20 -18.48
CA ILE A 42 -6.74 -9.00 -17.81
C ILE A 42 -8.09 -8.58 -18.40
N ALA A 43 -8.22 -8.59 -19.72
CA ALA A 43 -9.47 -8.25 -20.40
C ALA A 43 -10.60 -9.23 -20.03
N ASP A 44 -10.29 -10.52 -20.03
CA ASP A 44 -11.22 -11.59 -19.69
C ASP A 44 -11.70 -11.45 -18.23
N ARG A 45 -10.78 -11.23 -17.28
CA ARG A 45 -11.13 -10.98 -15.87
C ARG A 45 -11.93 -9.70 -15.68
N ALA A 46 -11.57 -8.62 -16.37
CA ALA A 46 -12.32 -7.37 -16.31
C ALA A 46 -13.70 -7.47 -16.98
N GLY A 47 -13.99 -8.55 -17.73
CA GLY A 47 -15.19 -8.66 -18.54
C GLY A 47 -15.29 -7.56 -19.60
N LEU A 48 -14.15 -7.18 -20.19
CA LEU A 48 -14.04 -6.10 -21.17
C LEU A 48 -13.32 -6.62 -22.43
N PRO A 49 -13.61 -6.09 -23.63
CA PRO A 49 -12.83 -6.41 -24.81
C PRO A 49 -11.36 -5.98 -24.66
N LYS A 50 -10.41 -6.78 -25.14
CA LYS A 50 -8.98 -6.43 -25.15
C LYS A 50 -8.70 -5.06 -25.77
N ALA A 51 -9.46 -4.69 -26.81
CA ALA A 51 -9.36 -3.38 -27.44
C ALA A 51 -9.65 -2.23 -26.47
N ASN A 52 -10.59 -2.41 -25.53
CA ASN A 52 -10.86 -1.42 -24.49
C ASN A 52 -9.67 -1.29 -23.54
N ILE A 53 -9.10 -2.40 -23.08
CA ILE A 53 -7.91 -2.37 -22.20
C ILE A 53 -6.76 -1.60 -22.86
N LEU A 54 -6.49 -1.90 -24.14
CA LEU A 54 -5.45 -1.22 -24.92
C LEU A 54 -5.79 0.25 -25.20
N TYR A 55 -7.07 0.61 -25.32
CA TYR A 55 -7.48 2.01 -25.44
C TYR A 55 -7.13 2.82 -24.18
N TYR A 56 -7.32 2.24 -22.98
CA TYR A 56 -7.01 2.92 -21.71
C TYR A 56 -5.51 2.98 -21.43
N PHE A 57 -4.80 1.86 -21.55
CA PHE A 57 -3.43 1.73 -21.05
C PHE A 57 -2.37 1.50 -22.13
N LYS A 58 -2.75 1.28 -23.39
CA LYS A 58 -1.86 1.04 -24.55
C LYS A 58 -1.08 -0.28 -24.54
N ASN A 59 -0.51 -0.70 -23.42
CA ASN A 59 0.29 -1.92 -23.30
C ASN A 59 0.28 -2.47 -21.85
N LYS A 60 0.89 -3.64 -21.64
CA LYS A 60 0.91 -4.32 -20.33
C LYS A 60 1.75 -3.57 -19.30
N ASP A 61 2.90 -3.03 -19.71
CA ASP A 61 3.82 -2.28 -18.85
C ASP A 61 3.10 -1.09 -18.20
N ASN A 62 2.36 -0.30 -18.97
CA ASN A 62 1.60 0.83 -18.47
C ASN A 62 0.48 0.41 -17.50
N ILE A 63 -0.18 -0.74 -17.74
CA ILE A 63 -1.16 -1.28 -16.77
C ILE A 63 -0.44 -1.61 -15.47
N TYR A 64 0.70 -2.29 -15.55
CA TYR A 64 1.47 -2.68 -14.38
C TYR A 64 1.96 -1.47 -13.58
N HIS A 65 2.52 -0.47 -14.26
CA HIS A 65 2.89 0.80 -13.65
C HIS A 65 1.70 1.48 -12.96
N ALA A 66 0.54 1.54 -13.62
CA ALA A 66 -0.65 2.16 -13.03
C ALA A 66 -1.19 1.39 -11.81
N VAL A 67 -1.08 0.05 -11.78
CA VAL A 67 -1.44 -0.73 -10.59
C VAL A 67 -0.48 -0.45 -9.42
N LEU A 68 0.82 -0.35 -9.71
CA LEU A 68 1.83 -0.02 -8.71
C LEU A 68 1.65 1.42 -8.19
N GLU A 69 1.41 2.38 -9.07
CA GLU A 69 1.14 3.78 -8.72
C GLU A 69 -0.09 3.89 -7.82
N ARG A 70 -1.21 3.24 -8.19
CA ARG A 70 -2.40 3.18 -7.33
C ARG A 70 -2.11 2.57 -5.95
N THR A 71 -1.27 1.53 -5.88
CA THR A 71 -0.86 0.93 -4.59
C THR A 71 -0.13 1.94 -3.71
N LEU A 72 0.74 2.74 -4.33
CA LEU A 72 1.56 3.74 -3.66
C LEU A 72 0.73 4.94 -3.20
N ASP A 73 -0.19 5.43 -4.03
CA ASP A 73 -1.09 6.52 -3.66
C ASP A 73 -1.94 6.15 -2.44
N MET A 74 -2.47 4.92 -2.40
CA MET A 74 -3.23 4.43 -1.23
C MET A 74 -2.35 4.39 0.03
N TRP A 75 -1.05 4.06 -0.08
CA TRP A 75 -0.13 4.07 1.05
C TRP A 75 0.14 5.49 1.58
N ASP A 76 0.26 6.47 0.69
CA ASP A 76 0.47 7.86 1.10
C ASP A 76 -0.76 8.45 1.77
N GLU A 77 -1.94 8.23 1.18
CA GLU A 77 -3.23 8.63 1.74
C GLU A 77 -3.46 8.03 3.14
N GLY A 78 -3.09 6.76 3.31
CA GLY A 78 -3.23 6.07 4.58
C GLY A 78 -2.38 6.69 5.69
N ILE A 79 -1.13 7.04 5.42
CA ILE A 79 -0.20 7.48 6.48
C ILE A 79 -0.46 8.94 6.87
N GLY A 80 -1.03 9.71 5.94
CA GLY A 80 -1.48 11.09 6.16
C GLY A 80 -0.37 12.07 6.56
N ASP A 81 -0.78 13.32 6.73
CA ASP A 81 0.03 14.34 7.38
C ASP A 81 0.01 14.08 8.89
N ILE A 82 1.01 13.33 9.35
CA ILE A 82 1.36 13.29 10.78
C ILE A 82 1.63 14.73 11.21
N ASP A 83 0.76 15.29 12.04
CA ASP A 83 0.97 16.60 12.64
C ASP A 83 2.09 16.47 13.70
N PRO A 84 3.22 17.20 13.56
CA PRO A 84 4.28 17.19 14.55
C PRO A 84 3.80 17.54 15.98
N GLN A 85 2.68 18.26 16.10
CA GLN A 85 2.10 18.67 17.38
C GLN A 85 1.38 17.54 18.12
N ASP A 86 0.98 16.46 17.44
CA ASP A 86 0.33 15.30 18.06
C ASP A 86 1.30 14.48 18.95
N GLY A 87 2.60 14.66 18.73
CA GLY A 87 3.66 13.93 19.44
C GLY A 87 3.96 12.54 18.86
N PRO A 88 5.09 11.93 19.28
CA PRO A 88 5.61 10.72 18.66
C PRO A 88 4.71 9.50 18.85
N ALA A 89 4.03 9.37 20.00
CA ALA A 89 3.16 8.22 20.27
C ALA A 89 1.95 8.19 19.32
N ALA A 90 1.18 9.28 19.27
CA ALA A 90 0.03 9.40 18.38
C ALA A 90 0.41 9.25 16.89
N ALA A 91 1.60 9.74 16.50
CA ALA A 91 2.13 9.56 15.16
C ALA A 91 2.38 8.08 14.81
N ILE A 92 3.03 7.34 15.71
CA ILE A 92 3.31 5.91 15.54
C ILE A 92 2.01 5.11 15.52
N GLU A 93 1.07 5.41 16.43
CA GLU A 93 -0.26 4.79 16.48
C GLU A 93 -1.01 4.94 15.15
N LYS A 94 -1.11 6.18 14.64
CA LYS A 94 -1.76 6.47 13.36
C LYS A 94 -1.10 5.72 12.21
N PHE A 95 0.24 5.69 12.19
CA PHE A 95 1.00 5.03 11.15
C PHE A 95 0.77 3.50 11.16
N ILE A 96 0.85 2.85 12.33
CA ILE A 96 0.59 1.42 12.48
C ILE A 96 -0.86 1.10 12.12
N ALA A 97 -1.82 1.81 12.70
CA ALA A 97 -3.24 1.56 12.47
C ALA A 97 -3.61 1.66 10.98
N SER A 98 -3.05 2.67 10.29
CA SER A 98 -3.25 2.81 8.86
C SER A 98 -2.66 1.65 8.06
N LYS A 99 -1.38 1.30 8.30
CA LYS A 99 -0.72 0.22 7.55
C LYS A 99 -1.34 -1.15 7.82
N VAL A 100 -1.83 -1.41 9.03
CA VAL A 100 -2.56 -2.64 9.34
C VAL A 100 -3.90 -2.66 8.60
N ARG A 101 -4.72 -1.61 8.68
CA ARG A 101 -6.00 -1.52 7.92
C ARG A 101 -5.79 -1.80 6.44
N MET A 102 -4.76 -1.21 5.85
CA MET A 102 -4.43 -1.45 4.45
C MET A 102 -4.06 -2.90 4.16
N SER A 103 -3.37 -3.58 5.08
CA SER A 103 -2.98 -4.98 4.92
C SER A 103 -4.20 -5.90 4.94
N PHE A 104 -5.21 -5.59 5.76
CA PHE A 104 -6.46 -6.36 5.86
C PHE A 104 -7.44 -6.02 4.72
N GLN A 105 -7.59 -4.74 4.38
CA GLN A 105 -8.60 -4.29 3.40
C GLN A 105 -8.12 -4.39 1.95
N HIS A 106 -6.81 -4.28 1.72
CA HIS A 106 -6.20 -4.27 0.38
C HIS A 106 -4.97 -5.18 0.30
N PRO A 107 -5.06 -6.47 0.68
CA PRO A 107 -3.90 -7.38 0.74
C PRO A 107 -3.21 -7.55 -0.63
N GLY A 108 -3.97 -7.49 -1.73
CA GLY A 108 -3.41 -7.54 -3.07
C GLY A 108 -2.45 -6.40 -3.37
N ALA A 109 -2.64 -5.21 -2.77
CA ALA A 109 -1.78 -4.05 -2.98
C ALA A 109 -0.42 -4.27 -2.32
N SER A 110 -0.40 -4.84 -1.12
CA SER A 110 0.85 -5.23 -0.47
C SER A 110 1.58 -6.32 -1.26
N LYS A 111 0.86 -7.38 -1.64
CA LYS A 111 1.43 -8.53 -2.38
C LYS A 111 2.09 -8.11 -3.69
N ILE A 112 1.44 -7.29 -4.51
CA ILE A 112 2.00 -6.86 -5.79
C ILE A 112 3.26 -6.01 -5.61
N TYR A 113 3.27 -5.14 -4.60
CA TYR A 113 4.45 -4.34 -4.27
C TYR A 113 5.60 -5.24 -3.78
N ALA A 114 5.32 -6.17 -2.87
CA ALA A 114 6.31 -7.11 -2.36
C ALA A 114 6.94 -7.95 -3.49
N MET A 115 6.11 -8.49 -4.41
CA MET A 115 6.60 -9.23 -5.57
C MET A 115 7.55 -8.41 -6.44
N GLU A 116 7.22 -7.15 -6.71
CA GLU A 116 8.06 -6.25 -7.51
C GLU A 116 9.38 -5.91 -6.81
N ILE A 117 9.35 -5.65 -5.50
CA ILE A 117 10.56 -5.39 -4.69
C ILE A 117 11.47 -6.61 -4.64
N ILE A 118 10.92 -7.81 -4.38
CA ILE A 118 11.69 -9.07 -4.33
C ILE A 118 12.37 -9.36 -5.67
N GLN A 119 11.74 -8.97 -6.79
CA GLN A 119 12.30 -9.11 -8.14
C GLN A 119 13.31 -8.00 -8.51
N GLY A 120 13.67 -7.13 -7.57
CA GLY A 120 14.66 -6.07 -7.75
C GLY A 120 14.09 -4.75 -8.30
N ALA A 121 12.78 -4.52 -8.15
CA ALA A 121 12.09 -3.26 -8.41
C ALA A 121 12.32 -2.72 -9.84
N GLN A 122 12.28 -3.60 -10.85
CA GLN A 122 12.57 -3.25 -12.26
C GLN A 122 11.65 -2.16 -12.83
N HIS A 123 10.36 -2.21 -12.48
CA HIS A 123 9.29 -1.29 -12.90
C HIS A 123 9.04 -0.18 -11.87
N LEU A 124 9.68 -0.26 -10.69
CA LEU A 124 9.63 0.78 -9.66
C LEU A 124 10.89 1.66 -9.60
N LYS A 125 11.90 1.44 -10.44
CA LYS A 125 13.23 2.11 -10.30
C LYS A 125 13.14 3.62 -10.16
N ASP A 126 12.41 4.29 -11.04
CA ASP A 126 12.36 5.76 -11.06
C ASP A 126 11.51 6.31 -9.91
N PHE A 127 10.43 5.62 -9.57
CA PHE A 127 9.58 5.97 -8.43
C PHE A 127 10.31 5.78 -7.09
N ALA A 128 10.88 4.59 -6.85
CA ALA A 128 11.59 4.27 -5.60
C ALA A 128 12.76 5.23 -5.35
N ARG A 129 13.43 5.67 -6.41
CA ARG A 129 14.56 6.63 -6.33
C ARG A 129 14.13 8.04 -5.94
N THR A 130 12.92 8.45 -6.29
CA THR A 130 12.44 9.82 -6.13
C THR A 130 11.47 9.93 -4.98
N TYR A 131 10.26 9.40 -5.15
CA TYR A 131 9.14 9.59 -4.25
C TYR A 131 9.35 8.85 -2.92
N LEU A 132 9.58 7.54 -2.94
CA LEU A 132 9.75 6.75 -1.71
C LEU A 132 10.90 7.27 -0.86
N ARG A 133 12.03 7.60 -1.51
CA ARG A 133 13.20 8.18 -0.84
C ARG A 133 12.88 9.52 -0.18
N LYS A 134 12.15 10.40 -0.88
CA LYS A 134 11.74 11.71 -0.34
C LYS A 134 10.83 11.51 0.87
N TRP A 135 9.79 10.69 0.71
CA TRP A 135 8.82 10.38 1.74
C TRP A 135 9.48 9.82 3.02
N VAL A 136 10.34 8.80 2.88
CA VAL A 136 11.06 8.21 4.02
C VAL A 136 11.94 9.24 4.71
N ARG A 137 12.62 10.11 3.94
CA ARG A 137 13.47 11.15 4.52
C ARG A 137 12.65 12.16 5.32
N GLU A 138 11.49 12.57 4.82
CA GLU A 138 10.61 13.53 5.51
C GLU A 138 10.09 12.96 6.83
N LYS A 139 9.58 11.71 6.82
CA LYS A 139 9.12 11.05 8.05
C LYS A 139 10.28 10.74 9.02
N ALA A 140 11.45 10.34 8.50
CA ALA A 140 12.64 10.12 9.32
C ALA A 140 13.10 11.42 10.00
N ALA A 141 13.03 12.56 9.32
CA ALA A 141 13.37 13.86 9.90
C ALA A 141 12.39 14.25 11.04
N LEU A 142 11.11 13.91 10.89
CA LEU A 142 10.12 14.12 11.94
C LEU A 142 10.41 13.28 13.19
N PHE A 143 10.70 11.99 13.03
CA PHE A 143 11.12 11.14 14.15
C PHE A 143 12.42 11.63 14.78
N GLN A 144 13.39 12.06 13.97
CA GLN A 144 14.65 12.63 14.48
C GLN A 144 14.41 13.88 15.33
N HIS A 145 13.46 14.74 14.94
CA HIS A 145 13.10 15.91 15.73
C HIS A 145 12.61 15.53 17.14
N TRP A 146 11.79 14.49 17.28
CA TRP A 146 11.32 14.01 18.59
C TRP A 146 12.41 13.30 19.41
N ILE A 147 13.41 12.72 18.75
CA ILE A 147 14.59 12.16 19.43
C ILE A 147 15.44 13.29 19.98
N ASP A 148 15.74 14.29 19.14
CA ASP A 148 16.58 15.45 19.51
C ASP A 148 15.94 16.29 20.63
N SER A 149 14.60 16.30 20.72
CA SER A 149 13.85 16.97 21.79
C SER A 149 13.67 16.13 23.06
N GLY A 150 14.16 14.89 23.09
CA GLY A 150 14.04 13.97 24.22
C GLY A 150 12.64 13.41 24.44
N GLN A 151 11.75 13.50 23.43
CA GLN A 151 10.38 12.97 23.48
C GLN A 151 10.30 11.50 23.08
N MET A 152 11.35 10.95 22.46
CA MET A 152 11.45 9.55 22.02
C MET A 152 12.86 9.01 22.32
N ALA A 153 13.00 7.69 22.47
CA ALA A 153 14.29 7.04 22.68
C ALA A 153 15.25 7.25 21.49
N ASP A 154 16.56 7.23 21.76
CA ASP A 154 17.61 7.35 20.74
C ASP A 154 17.69 6.07 19.88
N ILE A 155 16.90 6.04 18.81
CA ILE A 155 16.79 4.95 17.85
C ILE A 155 16.96 5.48 16.42
N ASN A 156 17.36 4.63 15.49
CA ASN A 156 17.47 5.03 14.09
C ASN A 156 16.06 5.16 13.45
N PRO A 157 15.65 6.35 12.96
CA PRO A 157 14.32 6.55 12.37
C PRO A 157 14.03 5.69 11.14
N TYR A 158 15.05 5.39 10.33
CA TYR A 158 14.88 4.54 9.16
C TYR A 158 14.56 3.10 9.56
N HIS A 159 15.21 2.59 10.61
CA HIS A 159 14.93 1.25 11.11
C HIS A 159 13.56 1.15 11.77
N LEU A 160 13.08 2.21 12.43
CA LEU A 160 11.70 2.28 12.91
C LEU A 160 10.69 2.17 11.75
N ILE A 161 10.88 2.96 10.68
CA ILE A 161 10.01 2.93 9.50
C ILE A 161 10.02 1.53 8.87
N PHE A 162 11.19 0.92 8.68
CA PHE A 162 11.30 -0.42 8.12
C PHE A 162 10.65 -1.47 9.02
N ALA A 163 10.81 -1.38 10.34
CA ALA A 163 10.18 -2.28 11.28
C ALA A 163 8.65 -2.18 11.19
N ILE A 164 8.08 -0.98 11.19
CA ILE A 164 6.62 -0.76 11.04
C ILE A 164 6.13 -1.35 9.73
N TRP A 165 6.81 -1.09 8.61
CA TRP A 165 6.43 -1.66 7.31
C TRP A 165 6.47 -3.19 7.33
N SER A 166 7.57 -3.78 7.80
CA SER A 166 7.75 -5.22 7.82
C SER A 166 6.71 -5.92 8.70
N THR A 167 6.42 -5.40 9.88
CA THR A 167 5.48 -6.05 10.82
C THR A 167 4.03 -5.89 10.39
N THR A 168 3.67 -4.76 9.79
CA THR A 168 2.29 -4.52 9.34
C THR A 168 1.97 -5.24 8.03
N GLN A 169 2.85 -5.13 7.03
CA GLN A 169 2.63 -5.76 5.72
C GLN A 169 2.70 -7.29 5.75
N HIS A 170 3.35 -7.86 6.77
CA HIS A 170 3.39 -9.30 6.98
C HIS A 170 1.99 -9.93 6.96
N TYR A 171 0.98 -9.25 7.53
CA TYR A 171 -0.40 -9.72 7.59
C TYR A 171 -1.09 -9.79 6.22
N ALA A 172 -0.59 -9.09 5.21
CA ALA A 172 -1.04 -9.24 3.83
C ALA A 172 -0.14 -10.19 3.04
N ASP A 173 1.18 -9.96 3.07
CA ASP A 173 2.14 -10.65 2.21
C ASP A 173 2.26 -12.14 2.55
N PHE A 174 2.09 -12.48 3.83
CA PHE A 174 2.19 -13.83 4.38
C PHE A 174 0.85 -14.32 4.96
N GLU A 175 -0.27 -13.74 4.54
CA GLU A 175 -1.63 -14.12 4.96
C GLU A 175 -1.84 -15.64 4.98
N THR A 176 -1.49 -16.35 3.88
CA THR A 176 -1.64 -17.81 3.81
C THR A 176 -0.85 -18.54 4.90
N GLN A 177 0.35 -18.06 5.23
CA GLN A 177 1.16 -18.62 6.33
C GLN A 177 0.50 -18.37 7.68
N ILE A 178 0.03 -17.14 7.92
CA ILE A 178 -0.60 -16.73 9.18
C ILE A 178 -1.86 -17.56 9.44
N LEU A 179 -2.79 -17.57 8.47
CA LEU A 179 -4.05 -18.33 8.57
C LEU A 179 -3.79 -19.83 8.80
N THR A 180 -2.79 -20.40 8.11
CA THR A 180 -2.40 -21.81 8.30
C THR A 180 -1.89 -22.06 9.71
N VAL A 181 -1.01 -21.20 10.24
CA VAL A 181 -0.43 -21.36 11.58
C VAL A 181 -1.47 -21.14 12.68
N MET A 182 -2.38 -20.19 12.48
CA MET A 182 -3.47 -19.89 13.41
C MET A 182 -4.66 -20.84 13.30
N ASN A 183 -4.63 -21.77 12.33
CA ASN A 183 -5.72 -22.70 12.03
C ASN A 183 -7.05 -21.96 11.78
N GLN A 184 -6.98 -20.88 11.00
CA GLN A 184 -8.11 -20.08 10.55
C GLN A 184 -8.30 -20.24 9.03
N ALA A 185 -9.55 -20.15 8.58
CA ALA A 185 -9.87 -20.17 7.15
C ALA A 185 -9.71 -18.79 6.51
N ASP A 186 -10.01 -17.74 7.27
CA ASP A 186 -9.93 -16.33 6.88
C ASP A 186 -9.70 -15.47 8.14
N TYR A 187 -9.39 -14.19 7.96
CA TYR A 187 -9.33 -13.23 9.07
C TYR A 187 -10.73 -12.91 9.59
N GLU A 188 -10.85 -12.80 10.91
CA GLU A 188 -12.07 -12.38 11.59
C GLU A 188 -12.10 -10.85 11.80
N GLU A 189 -13.28 -10.28 12.04
CA GLU A 189 -13.45 -8.82 12.24
C GLU A 189 -12.58 -8.27 13.39
N GLU A 190 -12.30 -9.09 14.41
CA GLU A 190 -11.50 -8.70 15.58
C GLU A 190 -9.99 -8.73 15.32
N ASP A 191 -9.52 -9.49 14.33
CA ASP A 191 -8.10 -9.74 14.10
C ASP A 191 -7.36 -8.44 13.77
N GLU A 192 -7.95 -7.56 12.95
CA GLU A 192 -7.37 -6.25 12.61
C GLU A 192 -7.09 -5.44 13.88
N GLN A 193 -8.06 -5.35 14.80
CA GLN A 193 -7.92 -4.56 16.02
C GLN A 193 -6.91 -5.18 16.99
N GLN A 194 -6.87 -6.51 17.09
CA GLN A 194 -5.88 -7.21 17.92
C GLN A 194 -4.45 -6.97 17.41
N VAL A 195 -4.24 -7.00 16.10
CA VAL A 195 -2.95 -6.70 15.47
C VAL A 195 -2.55 -5.24 15.68
N ILE A 196 -3.47 -4.30 15.49
CA ILE A 196 -3.20 -2.86 15.75
C ILE A 196 -2.77 -2.65 17.20
N ALA A 197 -3.53 -3.20 18.16
CA ALA A 197 -3.23 -3.06 19.58
C ALA A 197 -1.87 -3.66 19.95
N PHE A 198 -1.58 -4.88 19.47
CA PHE A 198 -0.31 -5.56 19.74
C PHE A 198 0.89 -4.80 19.16
N LEU A 199 0.84 -4.45 17.87
CA LEU A 199 1.95 -3.77 17.21
C LEU A 199 2.17 -2.36 17.78
N THR A 200 1.10 -1.66 18.13
CA THR A 200 1.18 -0.34 18.76
C THR A 200 1.92 -0.42 20.09
N ASP A 201 1.47 -1.26 21.03
CA ASP A 201 2.12 -1.40 22.35
C ASP A 201 3.59 -1.85 22.19
N PHE A 202 3.85 -2.82 21.30
CA PHE A 202 5.20 -3.32 21.07
C PHE A 202 6.15 -2.24 20.53
N VAL A 203 5.73 -1.48 19.51
CA VAL A 203 6.56 -0.45 18.88
C VAL A 203 6.73 0.75 19.80
N LEU A 204 5.67 1.22 20.47
CA LEU A 204 5.76 2.35 21.41
C LEU A 204 6.75 2.07 22.54
N ARG A 205 6.69 0.89 23.16
CA ARG A 205 7.66 0.48 24.18
C ARG A 205 9.09 0.43 23.64
N GLY A 206 9.28 -0.08 22.42
CA GLY A 206 10.57 -0.07 21.74
C GLY A 206 11.13 1.33 21.47
N CYS A 207 10.24 2.33 21.36
CA CYS A 207 10.58 3.74 21.20
C CYS A 207 10.69 4.50 22.54
N GLY A 208 10.59 3.82 23.68
CA GLY A 208 10.60 4.45 25.01
C GLY A 208 9.33 5.23 25.35
N LEU A 209 8.24 4.97 24.65
CA LEU A 209 6.94 5.62 24.80
C LEU A 209 5.98 4.72 25.59
N LYS A 210 4.91 5.32 26.14
CA LYS A 210 3.82 4.61 26.82
C LYS A 210 2.60 4.54 25.94
#